data_AF-A0A527DFZ7-F1
#
_entry.id   AF-A0A527DFZ7-F1
#
_cell.length_a   1.000
_cell.length_b   1.000
_cell.length_c   1.000
_cell.angle_alpha   90.00
_cell.angle_beta   90.00
_cell.angle_gamma   90.00
#
_symmetry.space_group_name_H-M   'P 1'
#
loop_
_entity.id
_entity.type
_entity.pdbx_description
1 polymer ?
#
loop_
_entity_poly.entity_id
_entity_poly.type
_entity_poly.pdbx_seq_one_letter_code
_entity_poly.pdbx_strand_id
1 'polypeptide(L)' 'DTVQNTMSAHLKVLAHAGLIRPERDGRIVRYVADMTGFRDLLAYLMEDCCNGAPELCRPVINAVTCDC' A
#
# COMPACT_ATOMS: atom_id res chain seq x y z
N ASP A 1 -0.25 14.77 -17.47
CA ASP A 1 0.59 15.58 -16.58
C ASP A 1 -0.21 16.10 -15.39
N THR A 2 0.16 15.73 -14.18
CA THR A 2 -0.38 16.30 -12.94
C THR A 2 0.50 17.48 -12.49
N VAL A 3 -0.11 18.51 -11.92
CA VAL A 3 0.60 19.68 -11.42
C VAL A 3 1.51 19.27 -10.25
N GLN A 4 2.76 19.73 -10.19
CA GLN A 4 3.73 19.34 -9.15
C GLN A 4 3.22 19.53 -7.70
N ASN A 5 2.39 20.54 -7.46
CA ASN A 5 1.76 20.78 -6.16
C ASN A 5 0.73 19.69 -5.80
N THR A 6 -0.03 19.18 -6.76
CA THR A 6 -0.98 18.09 -6.49
C THR A 6 -0.25 16.77 -6.26
N MET A 7 0.83 16.50 -6.98
CA MET A 7 1.66 15.32 -6.73
C MET A 7 2.21 15.29 -5.29
N SER A 8 2.78 16.40 -4.82
CA SER A 8 3.31 16.49 -3.46
C SER A 8 2.23 16.29 -2.39
N ALA A 9 1.01 16.78 -2.63
CA ALA A 9 -0.13 16.55 -1.76
C ALA A 9 -0.53 15.07 -1.72
N HIS A 10 -0.63 14.39 -2.87
CA HIS A 10 -0.95 12.96 -2.94
C HIS A 10 0.10 12.11 -2.22
N LEU A 11 1.39 12.38 -2.42
CA LEU A 11 2.47 11.67 -1.72
C LEU A 11 2.38 11.86 -0.21
N LYS A 12 2.02 13.07 0.26
CA LYS A 12 1.84 13.32 1.70
C LYS A 12 0.69 12.50 2.29
N VAL A 13 -0.43 12.39 1.57
CA VAL A 13 -1.58 11.58 2.01
C VAL A 13 -1.20 10.10 2.07
N LEU A 14 -0.57 9.57 1.03
CA LEU A 14 -0.15 8.16 0.98
C LEU A 14 0.89 7.83 2.06
N ALA A 15 1.83 8.74 2.32
CA ALA A 15 2.83 8.57 3.38
C ALA A 15 2.19 8.61 4.76
N HIS A 16 1.22 9.51 4.99
CA HIS A 16 0.47 9.56 6.24
C HIS A 16 -0.38 8.31 6.47
N ALA A 17 -0.93 7.73 5.41
CA ALA A 17 -1.68 6.47 5.45
C ALA A 17 -0.79 5.23 5.63
N GLY A 18 0.54 5.37 5.66
CA GLY A 18 1.47 4.26 5.81
C GLY A 18 1.61 3.37 4.57
N LEU A 19 1.19 3.84 3.38
CA LEU A 19 1.25 3.07 2.13
C LEU A 19 2.55 3.28 1.35
N ILE A 20 3.23 4.40 1.59
CA ILE A 20 4.55 4.69 1.01
C ILE A 20 5.45 5.25 2.09
N ARG A 21 6.76 5.08 1.90
CA ARG A 21 7.78 5.69 2.76
C ARG A 21 8.76 6.52 1.94
N PRO A 22 9.29 7.61 2.50
CA PRO A 22 10.37 8.36 1.88
C PRO A 22 11.71 7.66 2.13
N GLU A 23 12.50 7.49 1.07
CA GLU A 23 13.89 7.06 1.11
C GLU A 23 14.77 8.19 0.55
N ARG A 24 15.80 8.57 1.32
CA ARG A 24 16.73 9.62 0.90
C ARG A 24 17.85 9.01 0.08
N ASP A 25 17.96 9.48 -1.16
CA ASP A 25 19.05 9.19 -2.08
C ASP A 25 19.82 10.50 -2.34
N GLY A 26 20.77 10.77 -1.45
CA GLY A 26 21.52 12.03 -1.42
C GLY A 26 20.62 13.25 -1.21
N ARG A 27 20.44 14.06 -2.27
CA ARG A 27 19.58 15.26 -2.26
C ARG A 27 18.16 14.99 -2.72
N ILE A 28 17.88 13.79 -3.24
CA ILE A 28 16.58 13.41 -3.77
C ILE A 28 15.85 12.58 -2.71
N VAL A 29 14.55 12.85 -2.55
CA VAL A 29 13.66 11.96 -1.78
C VAL A 29 12.90 11.11 -2.77
N ARG A 30 13.15 9.81 -2.76
CA ARG A 30 12.40 8.82 -3.53
C ARG A 30 11.33 8.24 -2.62
N TYR A 31 10.07 8.27 -3.06
CA TYR A 31 9.01 7.56 -2.36
C TYR A 31 8.91 6.15 -2.90
N VAL A 32 8.87 5.17 -2.01
CA VAL A 32 8.72 3.75 -2.34
C VAL A 32 7.51 3.18 -1.62
N ALA A 33 6.92 2.12 -2.18
CA ALA A 33 5.80 1.43 -1.56
C ALA A 33 6.23 0.83 -0.20
N ASP A 34 5.39 1.03 0.81
CA ASP A 34 5.46 0.28 2.06
C ASP A 34 4.60 -0.98 1.92
N MET A 35 5.26 -2.09 1.64
CA MET A 35 4.57 -3.36 1.43
C MET A 35 3.85 -3.82 2.69
N THR A 36 4.30 -3.43 3.89
CA THR A 36 3.60 -3.77 5.14
C THR A 36 2.23 -3.11 5.17
N GLY A 37 2.16 -1.80 4.97
CA GLY A 37 0.88 -1.07 4.98
C GLY A 37 -0.05 -1.51 3.85
N PHE A 38 0.49 -1.82 2.67
CA PHE A 38 -0.30 -2.40 1.58
C PHE A 38 -0.86 -3.78 1.92
N ARG A 39 -0.09 -4.65 2.57
CA ARG A 39 -0.55 -5.98 3.02
C ARG A 39 -1.66 -5.85 4.05
N ASP A 40 -1.51 -4.96 5.02
CA ASP A 40 -2.52 -4.72 6.06
C ASP A 40 -3.83 -4.21 5.45
N LEU A 41 -3.75 -3.24 4.53
CA LEU A 41 -4.91 -2.74 3.80
C LEU A 41 -5.60 -3.84 3.01
N LEU A 42 -4.83 -4.64 2.28
CA LEU A 42 -5.35 -5.74 1.48
C LEU A 42 -5.99 -6.82 2.36
N ALA A 43 -5.36 -7.19 3.48
CA ALA A 43 -5.93 -8.12 4.45
C ALA A 43 -7.28 -7.62 4.95
N TYR A 44 -7.37 -6.37 5.39
CA TYR A 44 -8.62 -5.74 5.84
C TYR A 44 -9.72 -5.77 4.77
N LEU A 45 -9.41 -5.37 3.53
CA LEU A 45 -10.40 -5.40 2.44
C LEU A 45 -10.84 -6.82 2.10
N MET A 46 -9.98 -7.81 2.33
CA MET A 46 -10.25 -9.21 2.03
C MET A 46 -10.93 -9.99 3.16
N GLU A 47 -10.97 -9.48 4.39
CA GLU A 47 -11.69 -10.10 5.51
C GLU A 47 -13.19 -10.26 5.21
N ASP A 48 -13.80 -9.26 4.56
CA ASP A 48 -15.20 -9.31 4.12
C ASP A 48 -15.36 -9.77 2.66
N CYS A 49 -14.26 -10.10 1.99
CA CYS A 49 -14.32 -10.60 0.62
C CYS A 49 -15.00 -11.99 0.60
N CYS A 50 -15.53 -12.36 -0.55
CA CYS A 50 -16.25 -13.62 -0.71
C CYS A 50 -17.53 -13.74 0.19
N ASN A 51 -18.18 -12.63 0.58
CA ASN A 51 -19.36 -12.60 1.48
C ASN A 51 -19.06 -13.12 2.90
N GLY A 52 -17.86 -12.79 3.42
CA GLY A 52 -17.38 -13.29 4.71
C GLY A 52 -16.96 -14.76 4.69
N ALA A 53 -16.62 -15.29 3.52
CA ALA A 53 -16.09 -16.65 3.31
C ALA A 53 -14.58 -16.59 2.98
N PRO A 54 -13.72 -16.20 3.95
CA PRO A 54 -12.31 -15.91 3.71
C PRO A 54 -11.53 -17.12 3.18
N GLU A 55 -11.99 -18.35 3.40
CA GLU A 55 -11.40 -19.58 2.84
C GLU A 55 -11.39 -19.61 1.32
N LEU A 56 -12.37 -19.01 0.65
CA LEU A 56 -12.45 -18.94 -0.81
C LEU A 56 -11.38 -17.99 -1.39
N CYS A 57 -11.12 -16.92 -0.64
CA CYS A 57 -10.19 -15.86 -1.01
C CYS A 57 -8.77 -16.11 -0.44
N ARG A 58 -8.59 -17.06 0.49
CA ARG A 58 -7.33 -17.36 1.19
C ARG A 58 -6.12 -17.58 0.27
N PRO A 59 -6.22 -18.32 -0.85
CA PRO A 59 -5.07 -18.49 -1.75
C PRO A 59 -4.60 -17.16 -2.35
N VAL A 60 -5.54 -16.27 -2.67
CA VAL A 60 -5.25 -14.94 -3.20
C VAL A 60 -4.63 -14.07 -2.11
N ILE A 61 -5.23 -14.04 -0.91
CA ILE A 61 -4.69 -13.32 0.26
C ILE A 61 -3.23 -13.71 0.47
N ASN A 62 -2.92 -15.00 0.57
CA ASN A 62 -1.56 -15.48 0.81
C ASN A 62 -0.59 -15.13 -0.34
N ALA A 63 -1.06 -15.16 -1.59
CA ALA A 63 -0.23 -14.82 -2.74
C ALA A 63 0.16 -13.34 -2.75
N VAL A 64 -0.77 -12.45 -2.38
CA VAL A 64 -0.51 -10.99 -2.35
C VAL A 64 0.11 -10.53 -1.03
N THR A 65 -0.03 -11.31 0.05
CA THR A 65 0.56 -11.04 1.36
C THR A 65 1.83 -11.84 1.70
N CYS A 66 2.43 -12.60 0.75
CA CYS A 66 3.77 -13.22 0.86
C CYS A 66 4.85 -12.24 1.32
N ASP A 67 5.56 -12.51 2.41
CA ASP A 67 6.76 -11.74 2.83
C ASP A 67 7.90 -11.89 1.81
N CYS A 68 7.78 -11.07 0.78
CA CYS A 68 8.71 -10.78 -0.28
C CYS A 68 8.66 -9.24 -0.49
#